data_AF-A0A1S7LHW2-F1
#
_entry.id   AF-A0A1S7LHW2-F1
#
_cell.length_a   1.000
_cell.length_b   1.000
_cell.length_c   1.000
_cell.angle_alpha   90.00
_cell.angle_beta   90.00
_cell.angle_gamma   90.00
#
_symmetry.space_group_name_H-M   'P 1'
#
loop_
_entity.id
_entity.type
_entity.pdbx_description
1 polymer ?
#
loop_
_entity_poly.entity_id
_entity_poly.type
_entity_poly.pdbx_seq_one_letter_code
_entity_poly.pdbx_strand_id
1 'polypeptide(L)'
;MIHRSRGQKAAADLLGDFSGILGSDRWGGYNKWPLSERQLCWSHLDRDFCAISERAGSKLIGEKLLAASKEMFGHWHAFRREHGDRELLCIQWQFTTDDARIKLKHLYPSYQA
;
A
#
# COMPACT_ATOMS: atom_id res chain seq x y z
N MET A 1 -1.89 7.08 26.07
CA MET A 1 -1.79 8.53 25.77
C MET A 1 -2.84 8.86 24.72
N ILE A 2 -3.56 9.98 24.83
CA ILE A 2 -4.60 10.41 23.86
C ILE A 2 -4.33 11.87 23.50
N HIS A 3 -4.30 12.19 22.20
CA HIS A 3 -4.06 13.54 21.69
C HIS A 3 -5.36 14.11 21.07
N ARG A 4 -5.64 15.42 21.27
CA ARG A 4 -6.91 16.06 20.83
C ARG A 4 -7.02 16.27 19.32
N SER A 5 -5.89 16.22 18.62
CA SER A 5 -5.79 16.34 17.15
C SER A 5 -5.25 15.05 16.53
N ARG A 6 -5.55 14.87 15.24
CA ARG A 6 -5.10 13.74 14.40
C ARG A 6 -4.03 14.16 13.38
N GLY A 7 -3.53 15.39 13.47
CA GLY A 7 -2.56 15.95 12.52
C GLY A 7 -1.14 15.46 12.74
N GLN A 8 -0.23 15.88 11.88
CA GLN A 8 1.18 15.48 11.92
C GLN A 8 1.88 15.79 13.25
N LYS A 9 1.59 16.95 13.86
CA LYS A 9 2.12 17.31 15.18
C LYS A 9 1.70 16.29 16.25
N ALA A 10 0.42 15.92 16.26
CA ALA A 10 -0.11 14.93 17.18
C ALA A 10 0.58 13.57 17.03
N ALA A 11 0.76 13.12 15.78
CA ALA A 11 1.44 11.88 15.50
C ALA A 11 2.90 11.92 15.97
N ALA A 12 3.61 13.03 15.74
CA ALA A 12 5.00 13.18 16.17
C ALA A 12 5.14 13.18 17.70
N ASP A 13 4.25 13.88 18.40
CA ASP A 13 4.25 13.93 19.87
C ASP A 13 3.93 12.55 20.48
N LEU A 14 3.05 11.76 19.83
CA LEU A 14 2.71 10.40 20.27
C LEU A 14 3.82 9.37 19.97
N LEU A 15 4.49 9.49 18.81
CA LEU A 15 5.52 8.56 18.37
C LEU A 15 6.87 8.82 19.05
N GLY A 16 7.15 10.06 19.46
CA GLY A 16 8.43 10.44 20.07
C GLY A 16 9.60 10.03 19.17
N ASP A 17 10.60 9.36 19.79
CA ASP A 17 11.81 8.87 19.13
C ASP A 17 11.65 7.44 18.56
N PHE A 18 10.46 7.08 18.08
CA PHE A 18 10.21 5.76 17.49
C PHE A 18 11.20 5.46 16.35
N SER A 19 11.77 4.25 16.38
CA SER A 19 12.63 3.71 15.32
C SER A 19 12.10 2.35 14.84
N GLY A 20 12.12 2.14 13.53
CA GLY A 20 11.58 0.94 12.88
C GLY A 20 10.62 1.27 11.75
N ILE A 21 9.78 0.31 11.38
CA ILE A 21 8.78 0.48 10.31
C ILE A 21 7.44 0.89 10.91
N LEU A 22 6.97 2.08 10.55
CA LEU A 22 5.70 2.63 11.01
C LEU A 22 4.52 2.04 10.24
N GLY A 23 3.77 1.15 10.91
CA GLY A 23 2.46 0.70 10.44
C GLY A 23 1.44 1.84 10.48
N SER A 24 0.93 2.26 9.33
CA SER A 24 0.01 3.42 9.24
C SER A 24 -0.98 3.28 8.07
N ASP A 25 -2.12 3.96 8.13
CA ASP A 25 -2.97 4.19 6.96
C ASP A 25 -2.35 5.27 6.04
N ARG A 26 -3.07 5.72 5.01
CA ARG A 26 -2.58 6.79 4.10
C ARG A 26 -2.88 8.21 4.58
N TRP A 27 -3.29 8.39 5.83
CA TRP A 27 -3.66 9.70 6.36
C TRP A 27 -2.48 10.68 6.30
N GLY A 28 -2.76 11.92 5.89
CA GLY A 28 -1.76 12.96 5.69
C GLY A 28 -0.99 13.35 6.95
N GLY A 29 -1.51 13.03 8.15
CA GLY A 29 -0.79 13.21 9.41
C GLY A 29 0.52 12.41 9.48
N TYR A 30 0.68 11.36 8.67
CA TYR A 30 1.89 10.55 8.65
C TYR A 30 2.88 10.94 7.54
N ASN A 31 2.64 12.03 6.80
CA ASN A 31 3.50 12.43 5.67
C ASN A 31 4.91 12.86 6.08
N LYS A 32 5.15 13.15 7.37
CA LYS A 32 6.49 13.40 7.91
C LYS A 32 7.43 12.21 7.76
N TRP A 33 6.91 10.99 7.79
CA TRP A 33 7.71 9.76 7.67
C TRP A 33 7.69 9.29 6.21
N PRO A 34 8.87 9.01 5.61
CA PRO A 34 8.97 8.56 4.23
C PRO A 34 8.34 7.18 4.05
N LEU A 35 7.89 6.87 2.84
CA LEU A 35 7.27 5.56 2.54
C LEU A 35 8.23 4.38 2.76
N SER A 36 9.55 4.58 2.64
CA SER A 36 10.56 3.56 2.96
C SER A 36 10.59 3.16 4.43
N GLU A 37 10.08 4.01 5.32
CA GLU A 37 10.00 3.78 6.76
C GLU A 37 8.57 3.45 7.21
N ARG A 38 7.64 3.25 6.26
CA ARG A 38 6.22 3.03 6.54
C ARG A 38 5.72 1.75 5.89
N GLN A 39 5.07 0.92 6.68
CA GLN A 39 4.21 -0.14 6.18
C GLN A 39 2.78 0.41 6.09
N LEU A 40 2.29 0.62 4.86
CA LEU A 40 0.89 0.99 4.69
C LEU A 40 -0.02 -0.19 5.07
N CYS A 41 -1.10 0.14 5.77
CA CYS A 41 -2.06 -0.83 6.26
C CYS A 41 -2.91 -1.36 5.10
N TRP A 42 -2.70 -2.63 4.75
CA TRP A 42 -3.39 -3.29 3.63
C TRP A 42 -4.91 -3.31 3.75
N SER A 43 -5.46 -3.46 4.95
CA SER A 43 -6.92 -3.44 5.14
C SER A 43 -7.56 -2.10 4.80
N HIS A 44 -6.81 -0.99 4.98
CA HIS A 44 -7.25 0.33 4.53
C HIS A 44 -7.14 0.47 3.01
N LEU A 45 -6.05 -0.03 2.42
CA LEU A 45 -5.88 -0.04 0.97
C LEU A 45 -6.98 -0.85 0.27
N ASP A 46 -7.31 -2.05 0.76
CA ASP A 46 -8.38 -2.87 0.18
C ASP A 46 -9.74 -2.18 0.21
N ARG A 47 -10.05 -1.47 1.30
CA ARG A 47 -11.29 -0.68 1.41
C ARG A 47 -11.30 0.49 0.43
N ASP A 48 -10.18 1.19 0.29
CA ASP A 48 -10.04 2.28 -0.68
C ASP A 48 -10.18 1.75 -2.12
N PHE A 49 -9.57 0.59 -2.43
CA PHE A 49 -9.67 -0.04 -3.75
C PHE A 49 -11.10 -0.46 -4.08
N CYS A 50 -11.83 -1.00 -3.09
CA CYS A 50 -13.24 -1.31 -3.19
C CYS A 50 -14.06 -0.04 -3.52
N ALA A 51 -13.89 1.03 -2.74
CA ALA A 51 -14.58 2.29 -2.97
C ALA A 51 -14.26 2.89 -4.36
N ILE A 52 -13.01 2.79 -4.83
CA ILE A 52 -12.62 3.20 -6.18
C ILE A 52 -13.33 2.34 -7.24
N SER A 53 -13.48 1.03 -7.00
CA SER A 53 -14.12 0.10 -7.94
C SER A 53 -15.64 0.35 -8.08
N GLU A 54 -16.27 0.85 -7.02
CA GLU A 54 -17.70 1.12 -6.98
C GLU A 54 -18.05 2.53 -7.50
N ARG A 55 -17.06 3.43 -7.58
CA ARG A 55 -17.25 4.80 -8.07
C ARG A 55 -17.33 4.87 -9.60
N ALA A 56 -18.34 5.60 -10.08
CA ALA A 56 -18.51 5.90 -11.50
C ALA A 56 -17.25 6.56 -12.11
N GLY A 57 -16.77 6.02 -13.23
CA GLY A 57 -15.57 6.50 -13.92
C GLY A 57 -14.24 5.94 -13.41
N SER A 58 -14.21 5.17 -12.31
CA SER A 58 -12.98 4.56 -11.77
C SER A 58 -13.05 3.04 -11.56
N LYS A 59 -14.16 2.40 -11.93
CA LYS A 59 -14.39 0.96 -11.76
C LYS A 59 -13.22 0.08 -12.20
N LEU A 60 -12.76 0.26 -13.44
CA LEU A 60 -11.66 -0.52 -14.02
C LEU A 60 -10.36 -0.41 -13.21
N ILE A 61 -10.06 0.77 -12.67
CA ILE A 61 -8.87 0.99 -11.85
C ILE A 61 -9.02 0.28 -10.51
N GLY A 62 -10.18 0.42 -9.85
CA GLY A 62 -10.44 -0.24 -8.58
C GLY A 62 -10.39 -1.77 -8.68
N GLU A 63 -10.98 -2.35 -9.73
CA GLU A 63 -10.91 -3.80 -9.99
C GLU A 63 -9.46 -4.28 -10.18
N LYS A 64 -8.63 -3.50 -10.87
CA LYS A 64 -7.20 -3.80 -11.04
C LYS A 64 -6.42 -3.72 -9.74
N LEU A 65 -6.70 -2.71 -8.92
CA LEU A 65 -6.08 -2.56 -7.60
C LEU A 65 -6.46 -3.73 -6.68
N LEU A 66 -7.73 -4.16 -6.69
CA LEU A 66 -8.19 -5.34 -5.96
C LEU A 66 -7.53 -6.64 -6.46
N ALA A 67 -7.38 -6.79 -7.78
CA ALA A 67 -6.68 -7.94 -8.35
C ALA A 67 -5.20 -7.97 -7.92
N ALA A 68 -4.51 -6.83 -7.99
CA ALA A 68 -3.12 -6.72 -7.54
C ALA A 68 -2.97 -7.00 -6.03
N SER A 69 -3.91 -6.55 -5.20
CA SER A 69 -3.93 -6.86 -3.76
C SER A 69 -4.08 -8.37 -3.50
N LYS A 70 -5.00 -9.03 -4.21
CA LYS A 70 -5.17 -10.49 -4.13
C LYS A 70 -3.91 -11.25 -4.52
N GLU A 71 -3.24 -10.82 -5.59
CA GLU A 71 -1.99 -11.42 -6.05
C GLU A 71 -0.87 -11.24 -5.03
N MET A 72 -0.71 -10.04 -4.46
CA MET A 72 0.23 -9.76 -3.38
C MET A 72 0.07 -10.73 -2.21
N PHE A 73 -1.16 -10.85 -1.70
CA PHE A 73 -1.45 -11.74 -0.59
C PHE A 73 -1.28 -13.21 -0.98
N GLY A 74 -1.57 -13.59 -2.22
CA GLY A 74 -1.28 -14.91 -2.77
C GLY A 74 0.20 -15.28 -2.63
N HIS A 75 1.10 -14.40 -3.08
CA HIS A 75 2.55 -14.57 -2.96
C HIS A 75 2.99 -14.61 -1.49
N TRP A 76 2.47 -13.71 -0.65
CA TRP A 76 2.74 -13.70 0.79
C TRP A 76 2.34 -15.01 1.49
N HIS A 77 1.16 -15.54 1.16
CA HIS A 77 0.68 -16.80 1.72
C HIS A 77 1.50 -18.00 1.24
N ALA A 78 1.92 -18.02 -0.03
CA ALA A 78 2.83 -19.04 -0.54
C ALA A 78 4.17 -19.01 0.22
N PHE A 79 4.80 -17.83 0.31
CA PHE A 79 6.02 -17.61 1.10
C PHE A 79 5.88 -18.12 2.54
N ARG A 80 4.78 -17.78 3.23
CA ARG A 80 4.56 -18.19 4.62
C ARG A 80 4.39 -19.71 4.79
N ARG A 81 3.79 -20.40 3.82
CA ARG A 81 3.56 -21.85 3.89
C ARG A 81 4.82 -22.65 3.62
N GLU A 82 5.66 -22.16 2.72
CA GLU A 82 6.83 -22.90 2.23
C GLU A 82 8.11 -22.59 3.02
N HIS A 83 8.02 -21.82 4.13
CA HIS A 83 9.19 -21.22 4.78
C HIS A 83 10.10 -20.51 3.75
N GLY A 84 9.46 -19.80 2.83
CA GLY A 84 10.05 -19.37 1.58
C GLY A 84 11.23 -18.42 1.73
N ASP A 85 11.99 -18.32 0.66
CA ASP A 85 13.08 -17.37 0.50
C ASP A 85 12.52 -15.94 0.29
N ARG A 86 13.04 -14.97 1.05
CA ARG A 86 12.64 -13.57 0.91
C ARG A 86 13.04 -12.98 -0.44
N GLU A 87 14.13 -13.46 -1.05
CA GLU A 87 14.52 -13.03 -2.40
C GLU A 87 13.47 -13.44 -3.44
N LEU A 88 12.94 -14.67 -3.34
CA LEU A 88 11.90 -15.15 -4.25
C LEU A 88 10.60 -14.36 -4.09
N LEU A 89 10.21 -14.02 -2.85
CA LEU A 89 9.06 -13.14 -2.59
C LEU A 89 9.26 -11.76 -3.23
N CYS A 90 10.46 -11.17 -3.10
CA CYS A 90 10.78 -9.88 -3.71
C CYS A 90 10.70 -9.94 -5.23
N ILE A 91 11.27 -10.97 -5.87
CA ILE A 91 11.25 -11.15 -7.33
C ILE A 91 9.82 -11.29 -7.84
N GLN A 92 9.02 -12.18 -7.24
CA GLN A 92 7.61 -12.39 -7.61
C GLN A 92 6.81 -11.10 -7.48
N TRP A 93 7.03 -10.34 -6.41
CA TRP A 93 6.39 -9.05 -6.20
C TRP A 93 6.80 -7.97 -7.22
N GLN A 94 8.08 -7.93 -7.60
CA GLN A 94 8.61 -6.95 -8.55
C GLN A 94 8.02 -7.18 -9.96
N PHE A 95 7.90 -8.44 -10.38
CA PHE A 95 7.22 -8.77 -11.64
C PHE A 95 5.75 -8.35 -11.63
N THR A 96 4.99 -8.66 -10.58
CA THR A 96 3.58 -8.25 -10.45
C THR A 96 3.40 -6.72 -10.49
N THR A 97 4.30 -5.98 -9.82
CA THR A 97 4.21 -4.51 -9.75
C THR A 97 4.69 -3.81 -11.02
N ASP A 98 5.66 -4.38 -11.74
CA ASP A 98 6.06 -3.88 -13.05
C ASP A 98 5.00 -4.14 -14.11
N ASP A 99 4.35 -5.31 -14.08
CA ASP A 99 3.24 -5.63 -14.96
C ASP A 99 2.03 -4.71 -14.70
N ALA A 100 1.73 -4.44 -13.42
CA ALA A 100 0.69 -3.49 -13.01
C ALA A 100 1.04 -2.04 -13.41
N ARG A 101 2.30 -1.61 -13.25
CA ARG A 101 2.80 -0.29 -13.68
C ARG A 101 2.75 -0.12 -15.19
N ILE A 102 3.18 -1.13 -15.96
CA ILE A 102 3.14 -1.14 -17.42
C ILE A 102 1.68 -1.05 -17.89
N LYS A 103 0.78 -1.86 -17.30
CA LYS A 103 -0.66 -1.82 -17.61
C LYS A 103 -1.29 -0.46 -17.27
N LEU A 104 -0.93 0.16 -16.14
CA LEU A 104 -1.43 1.50 -15.77
C LEU A 104 -0.91 2.61 -16.69
N LYS A 105 0.38 2.60 -17.05
CA LYS A 105 0.98 3.56 -18.00
C LYS A 105 0.35 3.46 -19.40
N HIS A 106 0.04 2.25 -19.87
CA HIS A 106 -0.60 2.05 -21.18
C HIS A 106 -2.06 2.50 -21.21
N LEU A 107 -2.78 2.35 -20.09
CA LEU A 107 -4.20 2.72 -20.01
C LEU A 107 -4.44 4.20 -19.69
N TYR A 108 -3.46 4.84 -19.05
CA TYR A 108 -3.53 6.25 -18.68
C TYR A 108 -2.16 6.90 -18.89
N PRO A 109 -1.86 7.37 -20.12
CA PRO A 109 -0.58 8.00 -20.45
C PRO A 109 -0.28 9.27 -19.62
N SER A 110 -1.31 9.87 -19.02
CA SER A 110 -1.21 11.03 -18.13
C SER A 110 -0.70 10.68 -16.72
N TYR A 111 -0.63 9.40 -16.36
CA TYR A 111 -0.03 8.95 -15.10
C TYR A 111 1.48 8.75 -15.30
N GLN A 112 2.19 9.85 -15.55
CA GLN A 112 3.65 9.92 -15.45
C GLN A 112 3.98 10.77 -14.23
N ALA A 113 4.62 10.13 -13.24
CA ALA A 113 5.52 10.82 -12.34
C ALA A 113 6.93 10.76 -12.95
#